data_AF-A0A197K796-F1
#
_entry.id   AF-A0A197K796-F1
#
_cell.length_a   1.000
_cell.length_b   1.000
_cell.length_c   1.000
_cell.angle_alpha   90.00
_cell.angle_beta   90.00
_cell.angle_gamma   90.00
#
_symmetry.space_group_name_H-M   'P 1'
#
loop_
_entity.id
_entity.type
_entity.pdbx_description
1 polymer ?
#
loop_
_entity_poly.entity_id
_entity_poly.type
_entity_poly.pdbx_seq_one_letter_code
_entity_poly.pdbx_strand_id
1 'polypeptide(L)'
;MTEIRLELDQSKLNSILMELDVLHKSQSPYIVDFYGAFFIETCVYYCMEYMDAGSLDKLYQIGVPEDILSNITLSMVRGLKFLKDELSIIHRDVKPTNVLVNSQGQVKLCDFGVSGQLVQSMAKTHIGCQSYMAPERISQGQSYTVQSDVWSLGLSILETAEGSYPYPPEKYNSVFAQLSAIVGNPPPALPDSYSEDARSFVALCLLKDAKERPTYAALLEHAFLTKYLDTEVDMKGWAERAMEARLAREEEKKKEGGVPPSS
;
A
#
# COMPACT_ATOMS: atom_id res chain seq x y z
N MET A 1 -32.06 -14.60 29.20
CA MET A 1 -30.81 -14.78 28.44
C MET A 1 -31.14 -14.42 27.01
N THR A 2 -30.85 -13.18 26.61
CA THR A 2 -31.26 -12.63 25.31
C THR A 2 -30.16 -12.96 24.32
N GLU A 3 -30.36 -14.01 23.54
CA GLU A 3 -29.47 -14.39 22.45
C GLU A 3 -29.66 -13.37 21.32
N ILE A 4 -28.77 -12.38 21.23
CA ILE A 4 -28.73 -11.47 20.07
C ILE A 4 -28.02 -12.24 18.96
N ARG A 5 -28.79 -12.96 18.14
CA ARG A 5 -28.31 -13.44 16.85
C ARG A 5 -28.10 -12.23 15.97
N LEU A 6 -26.82 -11.92 15.69
CA LEU A 6 -26.46 -11.05 14.58
C LEU A 6 -26.83 -11.81 13.29
N GLU A 7 -28.07 -11.65 12.83
CA GLU A 7 -28.43 -11.97 11.46
C GLU A 7 -27.55 -11.11 10.56
N LEU A 8 -26.53 -11.71 9.94
CA LEU A 8 -25.84 -11.11 8.81
C LEU A 8 -26.90 -10.85 7.75
N ASP A 9 -27.25 -9.58 7.56
CA ASP A 9 -28.11 -9.14 6.46
C ASP A 9 -27.64 -9.84 5.17
N GLN A 10 -28.58 -10.46 4.46
CA GLN A 10 -28.33 -11.20 3.23
C GLN A 10 -27.48 -10.40 2.23
N SER A 11 -27.62 -9.06 2.23
CA SER A 11 -26.81 -8.16 1.41
C SER A 11 -25.31 -8.19 1.77
N LYS A 12 -24.98 -8.22 3.07
CA LYS A 12 -23.61 -8.30 3.58
C LYS A 12 -23.00 -9.66 3.32
N LEU A 13 -23.79 -10.73 3.51
CA LEU A 13 -23.33 -12.09 3.22
C LEU A 13 -22.99 -12.25 1.73
N ASN A 14 -23.87 -11.78 0.83
CA ASN A 14 -23.60 -11.83 -0.61
C ASN A 14 -22.35 -11.01 -0.99
N SER A 15 -22.12 -9.88 -0.32
CA SER A 15 -20.92 -9.07 -0.54
C SER A 15 -19.64 -9.81 -0.11
N ILE A 16 -19.67 -10.51 1.03
CA ILE A 16 -18.55 -11.33 1.50
C ILE A 16 -18.31 -12.49 0.52
N LEU A 17 -19.36 -13.16 0.04
CA LEU A 17 -19.18 -14.27 -0.92
C LEU A 17 -18.56 -13.81 -2.24
N MET A 18 -18.96 -12.65 -2.76
CA MET A 18 -18.30 -12.04 -3.93
C MET A 18 -16.83 -11.72 -3.64
N GLU A 19 -16.53 -11.26 -2.43
CA GLU A 19 -15.17 -10.98 -1.99
C GLU A 19 -14.29 -12.24 -2.00
N LEU A 20 -14.80 -13.32 -1.43
CA LEU A 20 -14.10 -14.59 -1.35
C LEU A 20 -13.85 -15.21 -2.73
N ASP A 21 -14.79 -15.09 -3.67
CA ASP A 21 -14.64 -15.60 -5.05
C ASP A 21 -13.50 -14.90 -5.80
N VAL A 22 -13.41 -13.58 -5.66
CA VAL A 22 -12.33 -12.79 -6.25
C VAL A 22 -10.99 -13.09 -5.61
N LEU A 23 -10.91 -13.17 -4.27
CA LEU A 23 -9.68 -13.53 -3.57
C LEU A 23 -9.19 -14.93 -3.99
N HIS A 24 -10.10 -15.87 -4.25
CA HIS A 24 -9.73 -17.19 -4.77
C HIS A 24 -9.12 -17.13 -6.18
N LYS A 25 -9.54 -16.16 -7.00
CA LYS A 25 -9.06 -15.98 -8.39
C LYS A 25 -7.78 -15.16 -8.47
N SER A 26 -7.37 -14.48 -7.41
CA SER A 26 -6.23 -13.55 -7.43
C SER A 26 -4.87 -14.23 -7.28
N GLN A 27 -4.63 -15.28 -8.06
CA GLN A 27 -3.38 -16.04 -8.04
C GLN A 27 -2.31 -15.34 -8.91
N SER A 28 -1.33 -14.71 -8.27
CA SER A 28 -0.25 -13.99 -8.93
C SER A 28 0.97 -13.91 -8.03
N PRO A 29 2.20 -13.96 -8.58
CA PRO A 29 3.43 -13.78 -7.79
C PRO A 29 3.52 -12.44 -7.03
N TYR A 30 2.66 -11.48 -7.37
CA TYR A 30 2.65 -10.12 -6.83
C TYR A 30 1.44 -9.81 -5.95
N ILE A 31 0.59 -10.83 -5.68
CA ILE A 31 -0.58 -10.74 -4.81
C ILE A 31 -0.44 -11.81 -3.74
N VAL A 32 -0.75 -11.45 -2.48
CA VAL A 32 -0.71 -12.40 -1.36
C VAL A 32 -1.72 -13.53 -1.62
N ASP A 33 -1.28 -14.78 -1.52
CA ASP A 33 -2.15 -15.91 -1.83
C ASP A 33 -3.27 -16.03 -0.79
N PHE A 34 -4.48 -16.34 -1.27
CA PHE A 34 -5.64 -16.61 -0.44
C PHE A 34 -5.94 -18.11 -0.43
N TYR A 35 -5.93 -18.73 0.76
CA TYR A 35 -6.17 -20.16 0.93
C TYR A 35 -7.65 -20.48 1.20
N GLY A 36 -8.39 -19.56 1.80
CA GLY A 36 -9.79 -19.76 2.13
C GLY A 36 -10.24 -18.89 3.29
N ALA A 37 -11.55 -18.92 3.56
CA ALA A 37 -12.11 -18.22 4.72
C ALA A 37 -13.10 -19.12 5.44
N PHE A 38 -13.27 -18.87 6.73
CA PHE A 38 -14.24 -19.56 7.56
C PHE A 38 -14.91 -18.57 8.52
N PHE A 39 -16.09 -18.95 9.00
CA PHE A 39 -16.88 -18.14 9.93
C PHE A 39 -16.79 -18.76 11.32
N ILE A 40 -16.47 -17.96 12.32
CA ILE A 40 -16.65 -18.31 13.74
C ILE A 40 -17.51 -17.22 14.37
N GLU A 41 -18.65 -17.64 14.92
CA GLU A 41 -19.68 -16.74 15.45
C GLU A 41 -20.11 -15.69 14.41
N THR A 42 -19.70 -14.43 14.60
CA THR A 42 -20.06 -13.29 13.76
C THR A 42 -18.87 -12.70 13.03
N CYS A 43 -17.74 -13.40 13.05
CA CYS A 43 -16.47 -12.96 12.47
C CYS A 43 -16.09 -13.84 11.28
N VAL A 44 -15.62 -13.20 10.21
CA VAL A 44 -15.00 -13.86 9.06
C VAL A 44 -13.50 -13.90 9.29
N TYR A 45 -12.91 -15.08 9.15
CA TYR A 45 -11.48 -15.30 9.25
C TYR A 45 -10.95 -15.64 7.87
N TYR A 46 -9.90 -14.94 7.46
CA TYR A 46 -9.22 -15.16 6.19
C TYR A 46 -7.90 -15.92 6.45
N CYS A 47 -7.70 -17.01 5.72
CA CYS A 47 -6.45 -17.73 5.65
C CYS A 47 -5.68 -17.23 4.43
N MET A 48 -4.58 -16.54 4.67
CA MET A 48 -3.72 -15.97 3.63
C MET A 48 -2.28 -16.48 3.79
N GLU A 49 -1.49 -16.35 2.73
CA GLU A 49 -0.05 -16.55 2.76
C GLU A 49 0.60 -15.68 3.85
N TYR A 50 1.52 -16.29 4.61
CA TYR A 50 2.24 -15.61 5.65
C TYR A 50 3.52 -14.96 5.09
N MET A 51 3.56 -13.63 5.15
CA MET A 51 4.70 -12.82 4.73
C MET A 51 5.51 -12.42 5.97
N ASP A 52 6.55 -13.19 6.28
CA ASP A 52 7.29 -13.17 7.55
C ASP A 52 8.06 -11.86 7.85
N ALA A 53 8.45 -11.09 6.83
CA ALA A 53 9.04 -9.78 7.05
C ALA A 53 7.98 -8.73 7.45
N GLY A 54 6.71 -8.98 7.10
CA GLY A 54 5.58 -8.12 7.41
C GLY A 54 5.38 -7.02 6.36
N SER A 55 4.70 -5.95 6.78
CA SER A 55 4.34 -4.82 5.94
C SER A 55 5.52 -3.86 5.69
N LEU A 56 5.58 -3.29 4.49
CA LEU A 56 6.68 -2.46 4.01
C LEU A 56 6.91 -1.21 4.89
N ASP A 57 5.85 -0.66 5.50
CA ASP A 57 5.92 0.48 6.44
C ASP A 57 6.89 0.25 7.61
N LYS A 58 7.14 -1.00 7.96
CA LYS A 58 8.02 -1.39 9.07
C LYS A 58 9.46 -1.67 8.62
N LEU A 59 9.71 -1.71 7.32
CA LEU A 59 10.95 -2.23 6.75
C LEU A 59 11.89 -1.14 6.20
N TYR A 60 11.36 -0.02 5.67
CA TYR A 60 12.21 0.98 5.01
C TYR A 60 13.01 1.89 5.95
N GLN A 61 12.72 1.94 7.25
CA GLN A 61 13.46 2.77 8.23
C GLN A 61 13.61 4.25 7.82
N ILE A 62 14.80 4.64 7.34
CA ILE A 62 15.19 5.99 6.90
C ILE A 62 15.18 6.14 5.36
N GLY A 63 14.73 5.11 4.65
CA GLY A 63 14.77 4.99 3.20
C GLY A 63 15.40 3.68 2.73
N VAL A 64 15.09 3.29 1.50
CA VAL A 64 15.70 2.12 0.84
C VAL A 64 16.58 2.55 -0.34
N PRO A 65 17.65 1.79 -0.68
CA PRO A 65 18.42 2.03 -1.89
C PRO A 65 17.58 1.98 -3.18
N GLU A 66 18.00 2.68 -4.24
CA GLU A 66 17.23 2.81 -5.48
C GLU A 66 16.94 1.47 -6.19
N ASP A 67 17.90 0.55 -6.20
CA ASP A 67 17.77 -0.78 -6.80
C ASP A 67 16.70 -1.63 -6.09
N ILE A 68 16.69 -1.56 -4.75
CA ILE A 68 15.64 -2.15 -3.90
C ILE A 68 14.29 -1.46 -4.17
N LEU A 69 14.27 -0.12 -4.18
CA LEU A 69 13.06 0.66 -4.45
C LEU A 69 12.44 0.31 -5.80
N SER A 70 13.28 0.17 -6.84
CA SER A 70 12.85 -0.22 -8.19
C SER A 70 12.22 -1.61 -8.18
N ASN A 71 12.80 -2.59 -7.48
CA ASN A 71 12.24 -3.95 -7.40
C ASN A 71 10.92 -4.02 -6.63
N ILE A 72 10.80 -3.28 -5.52
CA ILE A 72 9.55 -3.12 -4.78
C ILE A 72 8.49 -2.50 -5.70
N THR A 73 8.84 -1.40 -6.37
CA THR A 73 7.94 -0.68 -7.27
C THR A 73 7.49 -1.58 -8.43
N LEU A 74 8.41 -2.31 -9.05
CA LEU A 74 8.13 -3.25 -10.13
C LEU A 74 7.10 -4.29 -9.70
N SER A 75 7.26 -4.85 -8.50
CA SER A 75 6.31 -5.82 -7.94
C SER A 75 4.94 -5.20 -7.71
N MET A 76 4.89 -3.98 -7.16
CA MET A 76 3.63 -3.24 -6.97
C MET A 76 2.94 -2.96 -8.31
N VAL A 77 3.64 -2.45 -9.33
CA VAL A 77 3.03 -2.15 -10.65
C VAL A 77 2.54 -3.43 -11.33
N ARG A 78 3.29 -4.54 -11.23
CA ARG A 78 2.84 -5.84 -11.76
C ARG A 78 1.60 -6.36 -11.03
N GLY A 79 1.54 -6.23 -9.71
CA GLY A 79 0.35 -6.58 -8.91
C GLY A 79 -0.87 -5.73 -9.28
N LEU A 80 -0.71 -4.41 -9.37
CA LEU A 80 -1.79 -3.48 -9.77
C LEU A 80 -2.29 -3.75 -11.19
N LYS A 81 -1.36 -4.01 -12.12
CA LYS A 81 -1.70 -4.40 -13.50
C LYS A 81 -2.49 -5.70 -13.53
N PHE A 82 -2.05 -6.72 -12.79
CA PHE A 82 -2.76 -8.01 -12.70
C PHE A 82 -4.19 -7.83 -12.18
N LEU A 83 -4.37 -7.11 -11.06
CA LEU A 83 -5.70 -6.83 -10.51
C LEU A 83 -6.60 -6.16 -11.55
N LYS A 84 -6.06 -5.18 -12.29
CA LYS A 84 -6.82 -4.43 -13.28
C LYS A 84 -7.16 -5.25 -14.52
N ASP A 85 -6.17 -5.89 -15.13
CA ASP A 85 -6.31 -6.49 -16.45
C ASP A 85 -6.98 -7.87 -16.38
N GLU A 86 -6.62 -8.68 -15.39
CA GLU A 86 -7.12 -10.07 -15.28
C GLU A 86 -8.41 -10.15 -14.46
N LEU A 87 -8.58 -9.28 -13.46
CA LEU A 87 -9.73 -9.35 -12.54
C LEU A 87 -10.68 -8.16 -12.63
N SER A 88 -10.35 -7.14 -13.43
CA SER A 88 -11.12 -5.89 -13.51
C SER A 88 -11.29 -5.16 -12.17
N ILE A 89 -10.31 -5.28 -11.29
CA ILE A 89 -10.28 -4.70 -9.94
C ILE A 89 -9.38 -3.46 -9.90
N ILE A 90 -9.74 -2.53 -9.02
CA ILE A 90 -8.92 -1.36 -8.67
C ILE A 90 -8.59 -1.51 -7.19
N HIS A 91 -7.33 -1.29 -6.79
CA HIS A 91 -6.89 -1.61 -5.44
C HIS A 91 -7.52 -0.69 -4.39
N ARG A 92 -7.58 0.61 -4.66
CA ARG A 92 -8.25 1.65 -3.84
C ARG A 92 -7.54 2.09 -2.56
N ASP A 93 -6.48 1.39 -2.17
CA ASP A 93 -5.79 1.62 -0.90
C ASP A 93 -4.32 1.23 -1.01
N VAL A 94 -3.65 1.71 -2.07
CA VAL A 94 -2.22 1.48 -2.27
C VAL A 94 -1.43 2.33 -1.26
N LYS A 95 -0.70 1.67 -0.37
CA LYS A 95 0.15 2.30 0.67
C LYS A 95 1.11 1.26 1.23
N PRO A 96 2.22 1.65 1.88
CA PRO A 96 3.20 0.68 2.37
C PRO A 96 2.66 -0.34 3.38
N THR A 97 1.60 -0.03 4.13
CA THR A 97 0.96 -1.01 5.04
C THR A 97 0.24 -2.14 4.32
N ASN A 98 -0.13 -1.96 3.05
CA ASN A 98 -0.78 -2.97 2.20
C ASN A 98 0.20 -3.63 1.20
N VAL A 99 1.50 -3.44 1.40
CA VAL A 99 2.56 -4.10 0.66
C VAL A 99 3.31 -5.00 1.64
N LEU A 100 3.28 -6.31 1.42
CA LEU A 100 3.93 -7.29 2.28
C LEU A 100 5.21 -7.82 1.64
N VAL A 101 6.19 -8.11 2.50
CA VAL A 101 7.49 -8.66 2.12
C VAL A 101 7.77 -9.94 2.91
N ASN A 102 8.53 -10.86 2.31
CA ASN A 102 9.03 -12.04 3.03
C ASN A 102 10.55 -12.17 2.96
N SER A 103 11.11 -13.09 3.75
CA SER A 103 12.53 -13.41 3.86
C SER A 103 13.15 -13.95 2.58
N GLN A 104 12.34 -14.31 1.58
CA GLN A 104 12.83 -14.68 0.25
C GLN A 104 12.93 -13.47 -0.70
N GLY A 105 12.64 -12.26 -0.21
CA GLY A 105 12.67 -11.02 -1.00
C GLY A 105 11.45 -10.84 -1.91
N GLN A 106 10.39 -11.63 -1.72
CA GLN A 106 9.15 -11.47 -2.49
C GLN A 106 8.35 -10.28 -1.95
N VAL A 107 7.77 -9.50 -2.85
CA VAL A 107 6.95 -8.32 -2.55
C VAL A 107 5.57 -8.52 -3.16
N LYS A 108 4.52 -8.46 -2.32
CA LYS A 108 3.14 -8.77 -2.72
C LYS A 108 2.16 -7.75 -2.17
N LEU A 109 1.11 -7.44 -2.94
CA LEU A 109 0.01 -6.58 -2.49
C LEU A 109 -1.04 -7.39 -1.72
N CYS A 110 -1.64 -6.78 -0.71
CA CYS A 110 -2.79 -7.31 0.04
C CYS A 110 -3.90 -6.25 0.17
N ASP A 111 -5.03 -6.62 0.78
CA ASP A 111 -6.12 -5.69 1.13
C ASP A 111 -6.64 -4.82 -0.04
N PHE A 112 -6.70 -5.39 -1.24
CA PHE A 112 -7.26 -4.73 -2.41
C PHE A 112 -8.80 -4.75 -2.40
N GLY A 113 -9.40 -3.66 -2.87
CA GLY A 113 -10.84 -3.42 -2.76
C GLY A 113 -11.68 -4.31 -3.65
N VAL A 114 -12.17 -5.42 -3.10
CA VAL A 114 -13.11 -6.31 -3.81
C VAL A 114 -14.58 -5.85 -3.67
N SER A 115 -14.94 -5.26 -2.54
CA SER A 115 -16.29 -4.75 -2.27
C SER A 115 -16.27 -3.23 -2.14
N GLY A 116 -16.83 -2.54 -3.14
CA GLY A 116 -16.99 -1.08 -3.09
C GLY A 116 -17.85 -0.58 -1.91
N GLN A 117 -18.67 -1.44 -1.31
CA GLN A 117 -19.52 -1.13 -0.15
C GLN A 117 -18.78 -1.30 1.19
N LEU A 118 -17.93 -2.33 1.34
CA LEU A 118 -17.09 -2.50 2.54
C LEU A 118 -16.00 -1.42 2.62
N VAL A 119 -15.36 -1.10 1.49
CA VAL A 119 -14.38 0.00 1.41
C VAL A 119 -15.02 1.34 1.79
N GLN A 120 -16.27 1.61 1.38
CA GLN A 120 -16.99 2.83 1.80
C GLN A 120 -17.35 2.84 3.29
N SER A 121 -17.62 1.68 3.90
CA SER A 121 -17.91 1.55 5.33
C SER A 121 -16.65 1.69 6.19
N MET A 122 -15.52 1.13 5.75
CA MET A 122 -14.22 1.22 6.43
C MET A 122 -13.53 2.58 6.22
N ALA A 123 -13.65 3.18 5.03
CA ALA A 123 -13.12 4.51 4.75
C ALA A 123 -13.85 5.63 5.50
N LYS A 124 -15.10 5.41 5.92
CA LYS A 124 -15.84 6.33 6.80
C LYS A 124 -15.33 6.34 8.24
N THR A 125 -14.62 5.30 8.69
CA THR A 125 -14.21 5.12 10.09
C THR A 125 -12.74 5.42 10.37
N HIS A 126 -11.88 5.51 9.35
CA HIS A 126 -10.46 5.82 9.52
C HIS A 126 -10.08 7.14 8.84
N ILE A 127 -10.13 8.22 9.62
CA ILE A 127 -9.73 9.58 9.22
C ILE A 127 -8.26 9.62 8.74
N GLY A 128 -7.40 8.69 9.20
CA GLY A 128 -6.00 8.54 8.73
C GLY A 128 -5.81 7.83 7.39
N CYS A 129 -6.83 7.15 6.84
CA CYS A 129 -6.72 6.40 5.59
C CYS A 129 -6.79 7.30 4.32
N GLN A 130 -7.08 8.59 4.49
CA GLN A 130 -7.30 9.51 3.37
C GLN A 130 -6.02 10.17 2.85
N SER A 131 -4.88 10.03 3.53
CA SER A 131 -3.67 10.79 3.19
C SER A 131 -3.08 10.41 1.82
N TYR A 132 -3.16 9.14 1.40
CA TYR A 132 -2.66 8.68 0.08
C TYR A 132 -3.63 8.96 -1.07
N MET A 133 -4.76 9.63 -0.79
CA MET A 133 -5.83 9.83 -1.76
C MET A 133 -5.42 10.83 -2.85
N ALA A 134 -5.75 10.52 -4.08
CA ALA A 134 -5.45 11.37 -5.22
C ALA A 134 -6.23 12.70 -5.22
N PRO A 135 -5.68 13.80 -5.76
CA PRO A 135 -6.29 15.13 -5.73
C PRO A 135 -7.71 15.19 -6.34
N GLU A 136 -7.96 14.44 -7.41
CA GLU A 136 -9.25 14.38 -8.09
C GLU A 136 -10.35 13.76 -7.21
N ARG A 137 -9.96 12.86 -6.30
CA ARG A 137 -10.86 12.23 -5.32
C ARG A 137 -11.22 13.19 -4.19
N ILE A 138 -10.25 13.98 -3.74
CA ILE A 138 -10.42 14.95 -2.65
C ILE A 138 -11.28 16.14 -3.12
N SER A 139 -10.94 16.73 -4.26
CA SER A 139 -11.49 18.01 -4.72
C SER A 139 -12.83 17.89 -5.45
N GLN A 140 -13.02 16.81 -6.22
CA GLN A 140 -14.17 16.68 -7.13
C GLN A 140 -15.09 15.51 -6.75
N GLY A 141 -14.75 14.74 -5.71
CA GLY A 141 -15.52 13.56 -5.30
C GLY A 141 -15.67 12.52 -6.41
N GLN A 142 -14.78 12.53 -7.41
CA GLN A 142 -14.86 11.63 -8.56
C GLN A 142 -14.78 10.17 -8.11
N SER A 143 -15.30 9.26 -8.93
CA SER A 143 -15.17 7.81 -8.67
C SER A 143 -13.72 7.37 -8.70
N TYR A 144 -13.38 6.33 -7.93
CA TYR A 144 -12.03 5.79 -7.88
C TYR A 144 -11.66 5.19 -9.24
N THR A 145 -10.51 5.56 -9.78
CA THR A 145 -10.00 5.04 -11.05
C THR A 145 -8.63 4.41 -10.86
N VAL A 146 -8.14 3.69 -11.87
CA VAL A 146 -6.76 3.18 -11.88
C VAL A 146 -5.73 4.28 -11.72
N GLN A 147 -6.05 5.50 -12.18
CA GLN A 147 -5.13 6.64 -12.05
C GLN A 147 -5.02 7.12 -10.60
N SER A 148 -6.04 6.87 -9.79
CA SER A 148 -5.96 7.15 -8.35
C SER A 148 -5.01 6.17 -7.65
N ASP A 149 -4.96 4.89 -8.06
CA ASP A 149 -3.95 3.93 -7.57
C ASP A 149 -2.52 4.37 -7.98
N VAL A 150 -2.34 4.88 -9.21
CA VAL A 150 -1.03 5.39 -9.69
C VAL A 150 -0.52 6.56 -8.84
N TRP A 151 -1.40 7.45 -8.40
CA TRP A 151 -1.03 8.51 -7.46
C TRP A 151 -0.59 7.94 -6.10
N SER A 152 -1.40 7.04 -5.54
CA SER A 152 -1.11 6.41 -4.25
C SER A 152 0.19 5.60 -4.29
N LEU A 153 0.49 4.94 -5.42
CA LEU A 153 1.78 4.33 -5.72
C LEU A 153 2.91 5.36 -5.65
N GLY A 154 2.79 6.51 -6.33
CA GLY A 154 3.81 7.57 -6.30
C GLY A 154 4.13 8.05 -4.89
N LEU A 155 3.12 8.24 -4.03
CA LEU A 155 3.33 8.61 -2.63
C LEU A 155 3.98 7.49 -1.82
N SER A 156 3.59 6.24 -2.06
CA SER A 156 4.15 5.06 -1.39
C SER A 156 5.63 4.87 -1.70
N ILE A 157 6.02 5.09 -2.96
CA ILE A 157 7.42 5.03 -3.41
C ILE A 157 8.24 6.12 -2.72
N LEU A 158 7.72 7.35 -2.69
CA LEU A 158 8.42 8.48 -2.10
C LEU A 158 8.61 8.30 -0.58
N GLU A 159 7.59 7.81 0.12
CA GLU A 159 7.74 7.46 1.53
C GLU A 159 8.74 6.32 1.76
N THR A 160 8.69 5.27 0.94
CA THR A 160 9.62 4.13 1.04
C THR A 160 11.06 4.57 0.78
N ALA A 161 11.25 5.53 -0.12
CA ALA A 161 12.54 6.09 -0.49
C ALA A 161 13.12 7.03 0.61
N GLU A 162 12.28 7.85 1.23
CA GLU A 162 12.72 8.84 2.23
C GLU A 162 12.57 8.36 3.69
N GLY A 163 11.95 7.20 3.89
CA GLY A 163 11.62 6.65 5.21
C GLY A 163 10.56 7.44 5.98
N SER A 164 9.94 8.44 5.36
CA SER A 164 8.93 9.28 6.00
C SER A 164 7.86 9.73 5.00
N TYR A 165 6.62 9.76 5.46
CA TYR A 165 5.50 10.16 4.63
C TYR A 165 5.60 11.64 4.23
N PRO A 166 5.43 12.03 2.95
CA PRO A 166 5.62 13.42 2.47
C PRO A 166 4.68 14.45 3.09
N TYR A 167 3.51 14.03 3.56
CA TYR A 167 2.51 14.90 4.17
C TYR A 167 2.27 14.49 5.63
N PRO A 168 3.27 14.54 6.53
CA PRO A 168 3.13 14.02 7.88
C PRO A 168 2.09 14.84 8.67
N PRO A 169 1.15 14.21 9.40
CA PRO A 169 0.07 14.91 10.11
C PRO A 169 0.55 16.02 11.04
N GLU A 170 1.74 15.87 11.64
CA GLU A 170 2.35 16.82 12.58
C GLU A 170 2.68 18.17 11.93
N LYS A 171 2.84 18.22 10.60
CA LYS A 171 3.05 19.47 9.85
C LYS A 171 1.74 20.21 9.56
N TYR A 172 0.58 19.63 9.83
CA TYR A 172 -0.73 20.18 9.48
C TYR A 172 -1.64 20.34 10.69
N ASN A 173 -2.23 21.52 10.83
CA ASN A 173 -3.15 21.82 11.93
C ASN A 173 -4.45 21.00 11.90
N SER A 174 -4.79 20.41 10.75
CA SER A 174 -5.96 19.55 10.58
C SER A 174 -5.82 18.65 9.36
N VAL A 175 -6.62 17.59 9.30
CA VAL A 175 -6.73 16.70 8.13
C VAL A 175 -7.18 17.49 6.89
N PHE A 176 -8.08 18.45 7.05
CA PHE A 176 -8.49 19.32 5.94
C PHE A 176 -7.31 20.15 5.39
N ALA A 177 -6.42 20.65 6.24
CA ALA A 177 -5.23 21.38 5.81
C ALA A 177 -4.24 20.47 5.08
N GLN A 178 -4.07 19.23 5.54
CA GLN A 178 -3.27 18.20 4.86
C GLN A 178 -3.83 17.89 3.46
N LEU A 179 -5.14 17.62 3.36
CA LEU A 179 -5.82 17.36 2.08
C LEU A 179 -5.77 18.58 1.14
N SER A 180 -5.88 19.79 1.69
CA SER A 180 -5.74 21.02 0.90
C SER A 180 -4.33 21.18 0.34
N ALA A 181 -3.28 20.79 1.09
CA ALA A 181 -1.92 20.77 0.57
C ALA A 181 -1.74 19.75 -0.57
N ILE A 182 -2.36 18.57 -0.46
CA ILE A 182 -2.37 17.56 -1.52
C ILE A 182 -3.04 18.10 -2.79
N VAL A 183 -4.06 18.93 -2.69
CA VAL A 183 -4.75 19.49 -3.87
C VAL A 183 -4.02 20.73 -4.42
N GLY A 184 -3.65 21.66 -3.54
CA GLY A 184 -3.22 23.01 -3.93
C GLY A 184 -1.71 23.21 -4.09
N ASN A 185 -0.87 22.44 -3.39
CA ASN A 185 0.58 22.62 -3.47
C ASN A 185 1.18 21.75 -4.60
N PRO A 186 2.37 22.12 -5.10
CA PRO A 186 3.16 21.23 -5.95
C PRO A 186 3.31 19.83 -5.32
N PRO A 187 3.28 18.77 -6.13
CA PRO A 187 3.51 17.42 -5.60
C PRO A 187 4.92 17.29 -5.02
N PRO A 188 5.14 16.43 -4.01
CA PRO A 188 6.47 16.13 -3.50
C PRO A 188 7.29 15.45 -4.60
N ALA A 189 8.61 15.55 -4.49
CA ALA A 189 9.55 14.96 -5.42
C ALA A 189 10.63 14.21 -4.64
N LEU A 190 11.16 13.15 -5.25
CA LEU A 190 12.32 12.45 -4.71
C LEU A 190 13.55 13.39 -4.67
N PRO A 191 14.43 13.25 -3.65
CA PRO A 191 15.63 14.07 -3.55
C PRO A 191 16.65 13.73 -4.63
N ASP A 192 17.61 14.66 -4.85
CA ASP A 192 18.66 14.54 -5.89
C ASP A 192 19.62 13.35 -5.67
N SER A 193 19.56 12.69 -4.51
CA SER A 193 20.30 11.45 -4.22
C SER A 193 19.79 10.24 -5.02
N TYR A 194 18.57 10.29 -5.54
CA TYR A 194 18.02 9.30 -6.48
C TYR A 194 18.28 9.71 -7.93
N SER A 195 18.39 8.76 -8.84
CA SER A 195 18.62 9.03 -10.27
C SER A 195 17.50 9.83 -10.92
N GLU A 196 17.81 10.49 -12.03
CA GLU A 196 16.82 11.22 -12.84
C GLU A 196 15.66 10.31 -13.29
N ASP A 197 15.94 9.05 -13.60
CA ASP A 197 14.91 8.07 -13.96
C ASP A 197 13.94 7.83 -12.80
N ALA A 198 14.44 7.63 -11.57
CA ALA A 198 13.60 7.44 -10.39
C ALA A 198 12.76 8.69 -10.09
N ARG A 199 13.38 9.87 -10.14
CA ARG A 199 12.68 11.15 -9.93
C ARG A 199 11.61 11.39 -10.99
N SER A 200 11.91 11.11 -12.26
CA SER A 200 10.96 11.22 -13.38
C SER A 200 9.77 10.27 -13.20
N PHE A 201 10.03 9.01 -12.83
CA PHE A 201 8.97 8.02 -12.58
C PHE A 201 7.98 8.49 -11.51
N VAL A 202 8.48 8.96 -10.36
CA VAL A 202 7.64 9.46 -9.26
C VAL A 202 6.90 10.74 -9.68
N ALA A 203 7.55 11.64 -10.41
CA ALA A 203 6.90 12.85 -10.91
C ALA A 203 5.72 12.54 -11.84
N LEU A 204 5.87 11.55 -12.74
CA LEU A 204 4.79 11.08 -13.62
C LEU A 204 3.63 10.48 -12.83
N CYS A 205 3.91 9.71 -11.77
CA CYS A 205 2.87 9.15 -10.91
C CYS A 205 2.10 10.25 -10.14
N LEU A 206 2.77 11.34 -9.78
CA LEU A 206 2.23 12.44 -8.97
C LEU A 206 1.74 13.65 -9.80
N LEU A 207 1.44 13.45 -11.09
CA LEU A 207 0.75 14.46 -11.88
C LEU A 207 -0.65 14.73 -11.30
N LYS A 208 -1.01 16.00 -11.14
CA LYS A 208 -2.30 16.38 -10.53
C LYS A 208 -3.48 16.02 -11.44
N ASP A 209 -3.32 16.18 -12.75
CA ASP A 209 -4.32 15.71 -13.71
C ASP A 209 -4.19 14.19 -13.85
N ALA A 210 -5.24 13.47 -13.44
CA ALA A 210 -5.30 12.02 -13.52
C ALA A 210 -5.20 11.49 -14.96
N LYS A 211 -5.55 12.28 -15.98
CA LYS A 211 -5.47 11.86 -17.40
C LYS A 211 -4.04 11.84 -17.93
N GLU A 212 -3.17 12.65 -17.35
CA GLU A 212 -1.76 12.75 -17.74
C GLU A 212 -0.91 11.68 -17.05
N ARG A 213 -1.45 11.01 -16.01
CA ARG A 213 -0.76 9.91 -15.34
C ARG A 213 -0.65 8.69 -16.27
N PRO A 214 0.52 8.02 -16.30
CA PRO A 214 0.76 6.87 -17.16
C PRO A 214 -0.10 5.66 -16.78
N THR A 215 -0.36 4.79 -17.74
CA THR A 215 -0.97 3.48 -17.48
C THR A 215 0.05 2.54 -16.83
N TYR A 216 -0.42 1.45 -16.20
CA TYR A 216 0.49 0.43 -15.66
C TYR A 216 1.42 -0.17 -16.72
N ALA A 217 0.95 -0.33 -17.96
CA ALA A 217 1.78 -0.80 -19.07
C ALA A 217 2.92 0.18 -19.37
N ALA A 218 2.62 1.48 -19.46
CA ALA A 218 3.62 2.52 -19.69
C ALA A 218 4.61 2.64 -18.51
N LEU A 219 4.13 2.47 -17.27
CA LEU A 219 4.99 2.47 -16.08
C LEU A 219 6.01 1.31 -16.13
N LEU A 220 5.59 0.11 -16.54
CA LEU A 220 6.49 -1.06 -16.64
C LEU A 220 7.57 -0.91 -17.72
N GLU A 221 7.37 -0.04 -18.69
CA GLU A 221 8.34 0.27 -19.75
C GLU A 221 9.30 1.40 -19.35
N HIS A 222 9.04 2.11 -18.24
CA HIS A 222 9.84 3.25 -17.81
C HIS A 222 11.26 2.82 -17.39
N ALA A 223 12.27 3.65 -17.74
CA ALA A 223 13.70 3.39 -17.48
C ALA A 223 14.00 2.98 -16.03
N PHE A 224 13.37 3.66 -15.06
CA PHE A 224 13.48 3.31 -13.63
C PHE A 224 13.19 1.83 -13.30
N LEU A 225 12.21 1.21 -13.97
CA LEU A 225 11.82 -0.18 -13.73
C LEU A 225 12.54 -1.17 -14.64
N THR A 226 12.98 -0.74 -15.82
CA THR A 226 13.68 -1.61 -16.78
C THR A 226 15.18 -1.71 -16.51
N LYS A 227 15.79 -0.69 -15.87
CA LYS A 227 17.22 -0.57 -15.57
C LYS A 227 17.81 -1.78 -14.84
N TYR A 228 17.05 -2.42 -13.95
CA TYR A 228 17.53 -3.50 -13.09
C TYR A 228 16.95 -4.89 -13.45
N LEU A 229 16.22 -5.03 -14.58
CA LEU A 229 15.60 -6.31 -14.94
C LEU A 229 16.60 -7.44 -15.17
N ASP A 230 17.77 -7.10 -15.72
CA ASP A 230 18.87 -8.05 -15.99
C ASP A 230 19.95 -8.02 -14.89
N THR A 231 19.69 -7.35 -13.76
CA THR A 231 20.63 -7.24 -12.64
C THR A 231 20.11 -8.06 -11.46
N GLU A 232 21.00 -8.84 -10.85
CA GLU A 232 20.67 -9.53 -9.60
C GLU A 232 20.69 -8.51 -8.44
N VAL A 233 19.49 -8.10 -8.01
CA VAL A 233 19.32 -7.23 -6.85
C VAL A 233 19.10 -8.12 -5.61
N ASP A 234 19.89 -7.90 -4.56
CA ASP A 234 19.85 -8.68 -3.31
C ASP A 234 18.63 -8.32 -2.44
N MET A 235 17.43 -8.61 -2.95
CA MET A 235 16.16 -8.40 -2.25
C MET A 235 16.07 -9.26 -0.98
N LYS A 236 16.63 -10.47 -1.01
CA LYS A 236 16.67 -11.37 0.14
C LYS A 236 17.52 -10.80 1.27
N GLY A 237 18.77 -10.45 0.99
CA GLY A 237 19.64 -9.88 2.01
C GLY A 237 19.15 -8.52 2.51
N TRP A 238 18.51 -7.72 1.65
CA TRP A 238 17.81 -6.51 2.11
C TRP A 238 16.68 -6.83 3.09
N ALA A 239 15.80 -7.77 2.76
CA ALA A 239 14.69 -8.16 3.63
C ALA A 239 15.19 -8.69 4.99
N GLU A 240 16.22 -9.53 4.99
CA GLU A 240 16.86 -10.04 6.22
C GLU A 240 17.37 -8.91 7.12
N ARG A 241 18.16 -7.99 6.56
CA ARG A 241 18.67 -6.81 7.31
C ARG A 241 17.55 -5.90 7.81
N ALA A 242 16.49 -5.72 7.01
CA ALA A 242 15.35 -4.89 7.40
C ALA A 242 14.55 -5.54 8.56
N MET A 243 14.39 -6.85 8.56
CA MET A 243 13.76 -7.60 9.64
C MET A 243 14.57 -7.52 10.93
N GLU A 244 15.89 -7.73 10.88
CA GLU A 244 16.78 -7.63 12.05
C GLU A 244 16.67 -6.26 12.71
N ALA A 245 16.75 -5.20 11.90
CA ALA A 245 16.65 -3.84 12.39
C ALA A 245 15.24 -3.47 12.91
N ARG A 246 14.17 -4.07 12.35
CA ARG A 246 12.83 -3.97 12.93
C ARG A 246 12.77 -4.61 14.33
N LEU A 247 13.28 -5.83 14.48
CA LEU A 247 13.29 -6.55 15.76
C LEU A 247 14.12 -5.80 16.81
N ALA A 248 15.31 -5.29 16.45
CA ALA A 248 16.15 -4.51 17.35
C ALA A 248 15.41 -3.28 17.91
N ARG A 249 14.68 -2.53 17.05
CA ARG A 249 13.88 -1.37 17.49
C ARG A 249 12.69 -1.75 18.36
N GLU A 250 12.06 -2.88 18.10
CA GLU A 250 10.98 -3.40 18.95
C GLU A 250 11.50 -3.79 20.35
N GLU A 251 12.71 -4.34 20.44
CA GLU A 251 13.37 -4.64 21.72
C GLU A 251 13.79 -3.38 22.48
N GLU A 252 14.33 -2.37 21.79
CA GLU A 252 14.67 -1.06 22.39
C GLU A 252 13.42 -0.38 22.98
N LYS A 253 12.32 -0.32 22.21
CA LYS A 253 11.04 0.22 22.70
C LYS A 253 10.50 -0.53 23.92
N LYS A 254 10.67 -1.86 23.98
CA LYS A 254 10.28 -2.65 25.15
C LYS A 254 11.13 -2.32 26.39
N LYS A 255 12.42 -2.02 26.21
CA LYS A 255 13.32 -1.60 27.29
C LYS A 255 12.98 -0.19 27.80
N GLU A 256 12.65 0.74 26.91
CA GLU A 256 12.26 2.12 27.26
C GLU A 256 10.86 2.20 27.88
N GLY A 257 9.90 1.43 27.37
CA GLY A 257 8.54 1.33 27.91
C GLY A 257 8.42 0.55 29.24
N GLY A 258 9.53 -0.01 29.73
CA GLY A 258 9.61 -0.79 30.97
C GLY A 258 10.02 0.02 32.21
N VAL A 259 10.25 1.33 32.10
CA VAL A 259 10.55 2.20 33.25
C VAL A 259 9.23 2.80 33.75
N PRO A 260 8.67 2.35 34.90
CA PRO A 260 7.58 3.09 35.53
C PRO A 260 8.09 4.48 35.91
N PRO A 261 7.27 5.54 35.88
CA PRO A 261 7.67 6.83 36.40
C PRO A 261 8.14 6.63 37.85
N SER A 262 9.41 6.91 38.09
CA SER A 262 9.97 6.94 39.43
C SER A 262 9.35 8.10 40.18
N SER A 263 8.42 7.75 41.08
CA SER A 263 7.96 8.48 42.28
C SER A 263 7.45 9.91 42.10
#